data_AF-A0A936B6W2-F1
#
_entry.id   AF-A0A936B6W2-F1
#
_cell.length_a   1.000
_cell.length_b   1.000
_cell.length_c   1.000
_cell.angle_alpha   90.00
_cell.angle_beta   90.00
_cell.angle_gamma   90.00
#
_symmetry.space_group_name_H-M   'P 1'
#
loop_
_entity.id
_entity.type
_entity.pdbx_description
1 polymer ?
#
loop_
_entity_poly.entity_id
_entity_poly.type
_entity_poly.pdbx_seq_one_letter_code
_entity_poly.pdbx_strand_id
1 'polypeptide(L)'
;MKKILPNLFATILAAFGLLTLFLSTSVIFDLFGIRAKEGNYVLFVVWSNFISSILYLFAAYGFVKVKNWTTILLGTSTLILIVAFIGLKIHANSGGIYETKTIGAMIFRIAVTLVFAIIAFFTINKQLNKNHNE
;
A
#
# COMPACT_ATOMS: atom_id res chain seq x y z
N MET A 1 -29.26 1.73 -1.60
CA MET A 1 -28.06 0.87 -1.46
C MET A 1 -26.74 1.58 -1.88
N LYS A 2 -26.51 2.85 -1.51
CA LYS A 2 -25.44 3.71 -2.12
C LYS A 2 -24.07 3.72 -1.41
N LYS A 3 -23.86 2.99 -0.29
CA LYS A 3 -22.60 3.00 0.50
C LYS A 3 -21.88 1.64 0.65
N ILE A 4 -22.41 0.57 0.04
CA ILE A 4 -21.85 -0.78 0.21
C ILE A 4 -20.47 -0.89 -0.46
N LEU A 5 -20.33 -0.32 -1.66
CA LEU A 5 -19.11 -0.45 -2.46
C LEU A 5 -17.90 0.27 -1.84
N PRO A 6 -18.00 1.55 -1.39
CA PRO A 6 -16.88 2.21 -0.71
C PRO A 6 -16.49 1.54 0.61
N ASN A 7 -17.46 1.04 1.38
CA ASN A 7 -17.18 0.34 2.64
C ASN A 7 -16.50 -1.02 2.42
N LEU A 8 -16.85 -1.73 1.34
CA LEU A 8 -16.18 -2.95 0.95
C LEU A 8 -14.71 -2.67 0.62
N PHE A 9 -14.44 -1.69 -0.24
CA PHE A 9 -13.06 -1.29 -0.58
C PHE A 9 -12.28 -0.82 0.64
N ALA A 10 -12.89 -0.06 1.55
CA ALA A 10 -12.27 0.34 2.80
C ALA A 10 -11.88 -0.87 3.66
N THR A 11 -12.74 -1.88 3.76
CA THR A 11 -12.47 -3.07 4.58
C THR A 11 -11.33 -3.89 4.00
N ILE A 12 -11.33 -4.12 2.68
CA ILE A 12 -10.26 -4.86 2.00
C ILE A 12 -8.92 -4.10 2.12
N LEU A 13 -8.94 -2.78 1.88
CA LEU A 13 -7.75 -1.94 1.99
C LEU A 13 -7.21 -1.89 3.42
N ALA A 14 -8.09 -1.81 4.43
CA ALA A 14 -7.70 -1.86 5.83
C ALA A 14 -7.07 -3.21 6.19
N ALA A 15 -7.66 -4.33 5.77
CA ALA A 15 -7.07 -5.65 6.00
C ALA A 15 -5.69 -5.78 5.34
N PHE A 16 -5.55 -5.33 4.09
CA PHE A 16 -4.27 -5.30 3.38
C PHE A 16 -3.23 -4.40 4.06
N GLY A 17 -3.65 -3.22 4.52
CA GLY A 17 -2.82 -2.29 5.28
C GLY A 17 -2.35 -2.87 6.60
N LEU A 18 -3.25 -3.44 7.40
CA LEU A 18 -2.91 -4.06 8.69
C LEU A 18 -1.96 -5.24 8.53
N LEU A 19 -2.19 -6.11 7.54
CA LEU A 19 -1.27 -7.22 7.26
C LEU A 19 0.11 -6.69 6.86
N THR A 20 0.17 -5.71 5.97
CA THR A 20 1.45 -5.14 5.51
C THR A 20 2.18 -4.42 6.64
N LEU A 21 1.45 -3.70 7.50
CA LEU A 21 1.98 -3.04 8.68
C LEU A 21 2.57 -4.08 9.64
N PHE A 22 1.80 -5.12 9.97
CA PHE A 22 2.25 -6.20 10.84
C PHE A 22 3.53 -6.88 10.34
N LEU A 23 3.58 -7.25 9.06
CA LEU A 23 4.78 -7.85 8.47
C LEU A 23 5.97 -6.87 8.54
N SER A 24 5.79 -5.63 8.11
CA SER A 24 6.89 -4.66 8.06
C SER A 24 7.41 -4.30 9.45
N THR A 25 6.52 -4.11 10.43
CA THR A 25 6.87 -3.90 11.85
C THR A 25 7.60 -5.11 12.41
N SER A 26 7.13 -6.33 12.12
CA SER A 26 7.79 -7.54 12.62
C SER A 26 9.21 -7.70 12.09
N VAL A 27 9.48 -7.24 10.87
CA VAL A 27 10.82 -7.27 10.29
C VAL A 27 11.71 -6.16 10.85
N ILE A 28 11.16 -4.96 11.06
CA ILE A 28 11.90 -3.80 11.60
C ILE A 28 12.30 -4.04 13.06
N PHE A 29 11.38 -4.55 13.87
CA PHE A 29 11.57 -4.74 15.32
C PHE A 29 11.96 -6.19 15.69
N ASP A 30 12.23 -7.03 14.68
CA ASP A 30 12.58 -8.45 14.86
C ASP A 30 11.57 -9.22 15.74
N LEU A 31 10.29 -8.92 15.55
CA LEU A 31 9.22 -9.57 16.28
C LEU A 31 8.98 -10.97 15.68
N PHE A 32 8.73 -11.95 16.55
CA PHE A 32 8.36 -13.32 16.17
C PHE A 32 9.39 -14.06 15.29
N GLY A 33 10.64 -13.58 15.26
CA GLY A 33 11.71 -14.16 14.44
C GLY A 33 11.44 -14.09 12.93
N ILE A 34 10.58 -13.18 12.49
CA ILE A 34 10.21 -13.03 11.07
C ILE A 34 11.41 -12.55 10.25
N ARG A 35 12.32 -11.78 10.86
CA ARG A 35 13.57 -11.32 10.23
C ARG A 35 14.43 -12.46 9.70
N ALA A 36 14.56 -13.53 10.47
CA ALA A 36 15.32 -14.72 10.07
C ALA A 36 14.62 -15.52 8.96
N LYS A 37 13.28 -15.45 8.88
CA LYS A 37 12.48 -16.13 7.85
C LYS A 37 12.46 -15.40 6.52
N GLU A 38 12.53 -14.07 6.53
CA GLU A 38 12.65 -13.26 5.31
C GLU A 38 14.06 -13.29 4.71
N GLY A 39 15.07 -13.64 5.49
CA GLY A 39 16.43 -13.83 5.01
C GLY A 39 17.05 -12.51 4.51
N ASN A 40 17.43 -12.50 3.22
CA ASN A 40 18.07 -11.33 2.57
C ASN A 40 17.01 -10.36 2.02
N TYR A 41 16.39 -9.61 2.92
CA TYR A 41 15.49 -8.51 2.58
C TYR A 41 16.23 -7.17 2.57
N VAL A 42 15.73 -6.23 1.77
CA VAL A 42 16.29 -4.87 1.70
C VAL A 42 15.55 -3.98 2.69
N LEU A 43 16.25 -3.53 3.74
CA LEU A 43 15.66 -2.76 4.84
C LEU A 43 14.90 -1.50 4.35
N PHE A 44 15.42 -0.82 3.33
CA PHE A 44 14.74 0.34 2.73
C PHE A 44 13.35 -0.02 2.17
N VAL A 45 13.21 -1.19 1.52
CA VAL A 45 11.93 -1.67 0.98
C VAL A 45 10.93 -1.93 2.10
N VAL A 46 11.39 -2.48 3.22
CA VAL A 46 10.55 -2.74 4.40
C VAL A 46 10.04 -1.43 5.00
N TRP A 47 10.89 -0.41 5.11
CA TRP A 47 10.47 0.92 5.55
C TRP A 47 9.47 1.58 4.59
N SER A 48 9.68 1.48 3.28
CA SER A 48 8.72 1.96 2.29
C SER A 48 7.36 1.27 2.40
N ASN A 49 7.35 -0.03 2.66
CA ASN A 49 6.12 -0.81 2.89
C ASN A 49 5.43 -0.40 4.20
N PHE A 50 6.20 -0.18 5.27
CA PHE A 50 5.68 0.29 6.56
C PHE A 50 4.98 1.65 6.40
N ILE A 51 5.63 2.62 5.77
CA ILE A 51 5.03 3.95 5.53
C ILE A 51 3.77 3.83 4.65
N SER A 52 3.85 3.05 3.56
CA SER A 52 2.71 2.80 2.67
C SER A 52 1.52 2.18 3.38
N SER A 53 1.77 1.24 4.31
CA SER A 53 0.70 0.60 5.08
C SER A 53 -0.05 1.57 5.97
N ILE A 54 0.63 2.55 6.57
CA ILE A 54 0.00 3.62 7.34
C ILE A 54 -0.89 4.47 6.42
N LEU A 55 -0.40 4.82 5.22
CA LEU A 55 -1.19 5.56 4.22
C LEU A 55 -2.44 4.79 3.79
N TYR A 56 -2.38 3.45 3.68
CA TYR A 56 -3.54 2.62 3.38
C TYR A 56 -4.62 2.69 4.46
N LEU A 57 -4.24 2.72 5.74
CA LEU A 57 -5.22 2.83 6.83
C LEU A 57 -5.95 4.18 6.81
N PHE A 58 -5.23 5.27 6.56
CA PHE A 58 -5.84 6.59 6.38
C PHE A 58 -6.71 6.64 5.11
N ALA A 59 -6.27 6.02 4.02
CA ALA A 59 -7.05 5.93 2.78
C ALA A 59 -8.31 5.07 2.96
N ALA A 60 -8.26 3.99 3.74
CA ALA A 60 -9.45 3.19 4.07
C ALA A 60 -10.49 4.02 4.83
N TYR A 61 -10.06 4.84 5.78
CA TYR A 61 -10.95 5.82 6.43
C TYR A 61 -11.51 6.85 5.43
N GLY A 62 -10.67 7.32 4.50
CA GLY A 62 -11.04 8.20 3.40
C GLY A 62 -12.12 7.62 2.47
N PHE A 63 -12.09 6.32 2.20
CA PHE A 63 -13.13 5.61 1.44
C PHE A 63 -14.49 5.61 2.15
N VAL A 64 -14.51 5.38 3.47
CA VAL A 64 -15.76 5.39 4.26
C VAL A 64 -16.38 6.80 4.30
N LYS A 65 -15.53 7.83 4.36
CA LYS A 65 -15.96 9.24 4.42
C LYS A 65 -16.09 9.92 3.05
N VAL A 66 -15.75 9.22 1.97
CA VAL A 66 -15.79 9.73 0.58
C VAL A 66 -15.07 11.07 0.45
N LYS A 67 -13.77 11.08 0.77
CA LYS A 67 -12.97 12.30 0.78
C LYS A 67 -11.88 12.26 -0.30
N ASN A 68 -11.66 13.39 -0.97
CA ASN A 68 -10.68 13.55 -2.07
C ASN A 68 -9.23 13.19 -1.69
N TRP A 69 -8.81 13.42 -0.44
CA TRP A 69 -7.48 13.04 0.06
C TRP A 69 -7.15 11.53 -0.06
N THR A 70 -8.15 10.66 -0.20
CA THR A 70 -7.95 9.21 -0.36
C THR A 70 -7.13 8.89 -1.61
N THR A 71 -7.45 9.56 -2.72
CA THR A 71 -6.73 9.40 -3.99
C THR A 71 -5.30 9.91 -3.87
N ILE A 72 -5.10 11.02 -3.14
CA ILE A 72 -3.76 11.59 -2.89
C ILE A 72 -2.92 10.60 -2.07
N LEU A 73 -3.47 10.05 -0.99
CA LEU A 73 -2.78 9.09 -0.11
C LEU A 73 -2.38 7.79 -0.84
N LEU A 74 -3.26 7.26 -1.69
CA LEU A 74 -2.96 6.06 -2.47
C LEU A 74 -1.98 6.35 -3.61
N GLY A 75 -2.07 7.53 -4.23
CA GLY A 75 -1.13 7.99 -5.24
C GLY A 75 0.28 8.17 -4.67
N THR A 76 0.41 8.82 -3.50
CA THR A 76 1.71 8.98 -2.83
C THR A 76 2.28 7.64 -2.39
N SER A 77 1.48 6.72 -1.86
CA SER A 77 1.94 5.38 -1.54
C SER A 77 2.43 4.61 -2.77
N THR A 78 1.72 4.70 -3.89
CA THR A 78 2.15 4.09 -5.15
C THR A 78 3.51 4.62 -5.58
N LEU A 79 3.73 5.93 -5.49
CA LEU A 79 5.00 6.57 -5.81
C LEU A 79 6.14 6.08 -4.90
N ILE A 80 5.89 5.99 -3.58
CA ILE A 80 6.85 5.45 -2.60
C ILE A 80 7.26 4.03 -2.98
N LEU A 81 6.30 3.17 -3.32
CA LEU A 81 6.57 1.78 -3.71
C LEU A 81 7.34 1.68 -5.03
N ILE A 82 7.03 2.53 -6.03
CA ILE A 82 7.76 2.57 -7.29
C ILE A 82 9.22 2.98 -7.06
N VAL A 83 9.46 4.02 -6.25
CA VAL A 83 10.82 4.46 -5.89
C VAL A 83 11.55 3.34 -5.14
N ALA A 84 10.88 2.67 -4.20
CA ALA A 84 11.42 1.50 -3.51
C ALA A 84 11.82 0.39 -4.48
N PHE A 85 10.98 0.13 -5.50
CA PHE A 85 11.22 -0.88 -6.51
C PHE A 85 12.41 -0.56 -7.42
N ILE A 86 12.56 0.71 -7.81
CA ILE A 86 13.74 1.17 -8.53
C ILE A 86 15.00 0.99 -7.67
N GLY A 87 14.94 1.40 -6.39
CA GLY A 87 16.05 1.22 -5.45
C GLY A 87 16.42 -0.26 -5.26
N LEU A 88 15.43 -1.15 -5.16
CA LEU A 88 15.64 -2.60 -5.11
C LEU A 88 16.33 -3.12 -6.38
N LYS A 89 15.91 -2.68 -7.57
CA LYS A 89 16.56 -3.08 -8.84
C LYS A 89 18.00 -2.60 -8.95
N ILE A 90 18.29 -1.38 -8.48
CA ILE A 90 19.66 -0.86 -8.45
C ILE A 90 20.51 -1.72 -7.50
N HIS A 91 20.02 -1.99 -6.29
CA HIS A 91 20.72 -2.83 -5.32
C HIS A 91 20.97 -4.25 -5.85
N ALA A 92 19.98 -4.83 -6.54
CA ALA A 92 20.10 -6.12 -7.22
C ALA A 92 21.20 -6.12 -8.29
N ASN A 93 21.25 -5.07 -9.14
CA ASN A 93 22.26 -4.95 -10.18
C ASN A 93 23.67 -4.68 -9.63
N SER A 94 23.79 -4.11 -8.42
CA SER A 94 25.06 -3.91 -7.73
C SER A 94 25.60 -5.18 -7.03
N GLY A 95 24.96 -6.34 -7.25
CA GLY A 95 25.36 -7.61 -6.62
C GLY A 95 24.79 -7.83 -5.21
N GLY A 96 23.79 -7.03 -4.81
CA GLY A 96 23.08 -7.22 -3.56
C GLY A 96 22.35 -8.57 -3.53
N ILE A 97 22.44 -9.29 -2.43
CA ILE A 97 21.71 -10.54 -2.23
C ILE A 97 20.25 -10.18 -1.95
N TYR A 98 19.33 -10.65 -2.79
CA TYR A 98 17.90 -10.48 -2.58
C TYR A 98 17.18 -11.79 -2.89
N GLU A 99 16.10 -12.06 -2.17
CA GLU A 99 15.21 -13.16 -2.55
C GLU A 99 14.31 -12.75 -3.71
N THR A 100 14.12 -13.63 -4.69
CA THR A 100 13.15 -13.46 -5.80
C THR A 100 11.73 -13.23 -5.28
N LYS A 101 11.41 -13.73 -4.09
CA LYS A 101 10.15 -13.48 -3.37
C LYS A 101 9.93 -11.99 -3.10
N THR A 102 10.98 -11.21 -2.84
CA THR A 102 10.90 -9.76 -2.56
C THR A 102 10.43 -8.98 -3.79
N ILE A 103 10.90 -9.37 -5.00
CA ILE A 103 10.46 -8.78 -6.26
C ILE A 103 8.98 -9.06 -6.50
N GLY A 104 8.56 -10.33 -6.36
CA GLY A 104 7.15 -10.71 -6.53
C GLY A 104 6.22 -9.98 -5.55
N ALA A 105 6.61 -9.92 -4.27
CA ALA A 105 5.85 -9.23 -3.24
C ALA A 105 5.73 -7.71 -3.50
N MET A 106 6.79 -7.08 -4.03
CA MET A 106 6.76 -5.66 -4.40
C MET A 106 5.85 -5.37 -5.58
N ILE A 107 5.94 -6.17 -6.64
CA ILE A 107 5.08 -6.02 -7.82
C ILE A 107 3.60 -6.17 -7.41
N PHE A 108 3.30 -7.18 -6.57
CA PHE A 108 1.97 -7.38 -6.02
C PHE A 108 1.46 -6.14 -5.25
N ARG A 109 2.27 -5.58 -4.36
CA ARG A 109 1.90 -4.37 -3.59
C ARG A 109 1.65 -3.17 -4.51
N ILE A 110 2.50 -2.93 -5.50
CA ILE A 110 2.33 -1.83 -6.46
C ILE A 110 1.03 -2.01 -7.23
N ALA A 111 0.76 -3.21 -7.75
CA ALA A 111 -0.43 -3.51 -8.53
C ALA A 111 -1.72 -3.30 -7.69
N VAL A 112 -1.76 -3.85 -6.47
CA VAL A 112 -2.90 -3.68 -5.55
C VAL A 112 -3.12 -2.20 -5.24
N THR A 113 -2.07 -1.47 -4.88
CA THR A 113 -2.19 -0.04 -4.53
C THR A 113 -2.68 0.79 -5.71
N LEU A 114 -2.15 0.52 -6.90
CA LEU A 114 -2.55 1.22 -8.12
C LEU A 114 -4.02 0.96 -8.45
N VAL A 115 -4.49 -0.28 -8.33
CA VAL A 115 -5.91 -0.63 -8.49
C VAL A 115 -6.78 0.14 -7.50
N PHE A 116 -6.40 0.19 -6.22
CA PHE A 116 -7.12 0.99 -5.23
C PHE A 116 -7.08 2.49 -5.51
N ALA A 117 -5.96 3.03 -5.99
CA ALA A 117 -5.84 4.44 -6.36
C ALA A 117 -6.79 4.80 -7.51
N ILE A 118 -6.88 3.94 -8.53
CA ILE A 118 -7.80 4.10 -9.66
C ILE A 118 -9.25 4.01 -9.19
N ILE A 119 -9.58 3.01 -8.37
CA ILE A 119 -10.92 2.84 -7.78
C ILE A 119 -11.30 4.07 -6.95
N ALA A 120 -10.38 4.58 -6.13
CA ALA A 120 -10.59 5.79 -5.33
C ALA A 120 -10.89 6.99 -6.22
N PHE A 121 -10.09 7.21 -7.26
CA PHE A 121 -10.27 8.31 -8.20
C PHE A 121 -11.67 8.27 -8.84
N PHE A 122 -12.11 7.13 -9.37
CA PHE A 122 -13.43 7.03 -10.00
C PHE A 122 -14.57 7.09 -8.99
N THR A 123 -14.46 6.40 -7.86
CA THR A 123 -15.56 6.29 -6.88
C THR A 123 -15.79 7.62 -6.16
N ILE A 124 -14.71 8.28 -5.75
CA ILE A 124 -14.77 9.51 -4.96
C ILE A 124 -15.14 10.70 -5.83
N ASN A 125 -14.55 10.85 -7.03
CA ASN A 125 -14.94 11.93 -7.94
C ASN A 125 -16.42 11.82 -8.36
N LYS A 126 -16.90 10.60 -8.63
CA LYS A 126 -18.31 10.37 -8.98
C LYS A 126 -19.26 10.73 -7.83
N GLN A 127 -18.88 10.44 -6.59
CA GLN A 127 -19.71 10.78 -5.41
C GLN A 127 -19.62 12.25 -5.02
N LEU A 128 -18.46 12.89 -5.16
CA LEU A 128 -18.32 14.33 -4.92
C LEU A 128 -19.17 15.15 -5.91
N ASN A 129 -19.14 14.81 -7.20
CA ASN A 129 -19.98 15.47 -8.21
C ASN A 129 -21.48 15.25 -7.95
N LYS A 130 -21.86 14.10 -7.39
CA LYS A 130 -23.25 13.84 -7.02
C LYS A 130 -23.72 14.73 -5.86
N ASN A 131 -22.91 14.84 -4.80
CA ASN A 131 -23.24 15.64 -3.63
C ASN A 131 -23.27 17.15 -3.93
N HIS A 132 -22.66 17.60 -5.03
CA HIS A 132 -22.69 19.00 -5.46
C HIS A 132 -23.93 19.34 -6.30
N ASN A 133 -24.61 18.32 -6.85
CA ASN A 133 -25.79 18.47 -7.72
C ASN A 133 -27.11 18.15 -6.96
N GLU A 134 -27.04 17.87 -5.66
CA GLU A 134 -28.18 17.71 -4.74
C GLU A 134 -28.24 18.94 -3.81
#